data_AF-A0A957RN78-F1
#
_entry.id   AF-A0A957RN78-F1
#
_cell.length_a   1.000
_cell.length_b   1.000
_cell.length_c   1.000
_cell.angle_alpha   90.00
_cell.angle_beta   90.00
_cell.angle_gamma   90.00
#
_symmetry.space_group_name_H-M   'P 1'
#
loop_
_entity.id
_entity.type
_entity.pdbx_description
1 polymer ?
#
loop_
_entity_poly.entity_id
_entity_poly.type
_entity_poly.pdbx_seq_one_letter_code
_entity_poly.pdbx_strand_id
1 'polypeptide(L)' 'LTAAGIENEIQVYEGAPHAFFNDTRDSYRPEAAADAWQRMLTWFEKYLAS' A
#
# COMPACT_ATOMS: atom_id res chain seq x y z
N LEU A 1 -4.24 -10.88 11.99
CA LEU A 1 -4.51 -9.48 12.42
C LEU A 1 -5.97 -9.33 12.84
N THR A 2 -6.92 -9.59 11.93
CA THR A 2 -8.36 -9.57 12.24
C THR A 2 -8.75 -10.49 13.40
N ALA A 3 -8.33 -11.77 13.38
CA ALA A 3 -8.62 -12.70 14.47
C ALA A 3 -8.00 -12.29 15.83
N ALA A 4 -6.98 -11.43 15.81
CA ALA A 4 -6.32 -10.90 16.99
C ALA A 4 -6.88 -9.53 17.44
N GLY A 5 -7.93 -9.01 16.78
CA GLY A 5 -8.50 -7.70 17.08
C GLY A 5 -7.62 -6.51 16.71
N ILE A 6 -6.59 -6.72 15.90
CA ILE A 6 -5.67 -5.65 15.47
C ILE A 6 -6.24 -4.99 14.21
N GLU A 7 -6.40 -3.66 14.24
CA GLU A 7 -6.86 -2.91 13.07
C GLU A 7 -5.85 -3.04 11.92
N ASN A 8 -6.34 -3.43 10.75
CA ASN A 8 -5.50 -3.70 9.58
C ASN A 8 -6.32 -3.59 8.29
N GLU A 9 -5.63 -3.30 7.19
CA GLU A 9 -6.17 -3.30 5.82
C GLU A 9 -5.23 -4.10 4.92
N ILE A 10 -5.80 -4.89 3.99
CA ILE A 10 -5.04 -5.60 2.96
C ILE A 10 -5.59 -5.18 1.60
N GLN A 11 -4.74 -4.56 0.79
CA GLN A 11 -5.03 -4.21 -0.60
C GLN A 11 -4.23 -5.12 -1.54
N VAL A 12 -4.92 -5.76 -2.48
CA VAL A 12 -4.31 -6.56 -3.55
C VAL A 12 -4.43 -5.78 -4.86
N TYR A 13 -3.32 -5.59 -5.56
CA TYR A 13 -3.28 -4.92 -6.86
C TYR A 13 -3.20 -5.97 -7.97
N GLU A 14 -4.30 -6.17 -8.69
CA GLU A 14 -4.37 -7.12 -9.80
C GLU A 14 -3.33 -6.76 -10.89
N GLY A 15 -2.57 -7.76 -11.35
CA GLY A 15 -1.52 -7.55 -12.36
C GLY A 15 -0.26 -6.82 -11.86
N ALA A 16 -0.15 -6.52 -10.56
CA ALA A 16 1.05 -5.95 -9.97
C ALA A 16 1.95 -7.04 -9.38
N PRO A 17 3.11 -7.34 -10.00
CA PRO A 17 4.01 -8.38 -9.49
C PRO A 17 4.74 -7.93 -8.21
N HIS A 18 5.47 -8.85 -7.58
CA HIS A 18 6.35 -8.49 -6.47
C HIS A 18 7.30 -7.35 -6.87
N ALA A 19 7.51 -6.41 -5.94
CA ALA A 19 8.28 -5.18 -6.16
C ALA A 19 7.68 -4.22 -7.22
N PHE A 20 6.35 -4.17 -7.36
CA PHE A 20 5.68 -3.20 -8.24
C PHE A 20 5.87 -1.72 -7.87
N PHE A 21 6.30 -1.44 -6.63
CA PHE A 21 6.57 -0.07 -6.15
C PHE A 21 7.97 0.43 -6.53
N ASN A 22 8.88 -0.47 -6.96
CA ASN A 22 10.24 -0.08 -7.31
C ASN A 22 10.30 0.46 -8.74
N ASP A 23 10.45 1.77 -8.88
CA ASP A 23 10.48 2.53 -10.14
C ASP A 23 11.73 2.30 -11.01
N THR A 24 12.72 1.57 -10.49
CA THR A 24 13.93 1.19 -11.24
C THR A 24 13.87 -0.20 -11.88
N ARG A 25 12.73 -0.92 -11.75
CA ARG A 25 12.55 -2.31 -12.22
C ARG A 25 11.40 -2.44 -13.22
N ASP A 26 11.47 -3.45 -14.09
CA ASP A 26 10.39 -3.80 -15.02
C ASP A 26 9.07 -4.19 -14.34
N SER A 27 9.14 -4.58 -13.06
CA SER A 27 7.97 -4.86 -12.23
C SER A 27 7.15 -3.62 -11.90
N TYR A 28 7.69 -2.41 -12.11
CA TYR A 28 7.05 -1.16 -11.73
C TYR A 28 5.63 -1.04 -12.32
N ARG A 29 4.67 -0.68 -11.47
CA ARG A 29 3.28 -0.37 -11.85
C ARG A 29 2.93 1.00 -11.27
N PRO A 30 3.04 2.09 -12.04
CA PRO A 30 2.92 3.45 -11.51
C PRO A 30 1.56 3.70 -10.85
N GLU A 31 0.48 3.17 -11.41
CA GLU A 31 -0.87 3.35 -10.86
C GLU A 31 -1.04 2.64 -9.51
N ALA A 32 -0.60 1.39 -9.41
CA ALA A 32 -0.63 0.64 -8.15
C ALA A 32 0.30 1.25 -7.10
N ALA A 33 1.48 1.74 -7.50
CA ALA A 33 2.42 2.41 -6.61
C ALA A 33 1.84 3.73 -6.07
N ALA A 34 1.24 4.55 -6.93
CA ALA A 34 0.62 5.81 -6.52
C ALA A 34 -0.55 5.59 -5.54
N ASP A 35 -1.43 4.64 -5.82
CA ASP A 35 -2.54 4.30 -4.91
C ASP A 35 -2.03 3.74 -3.57
N ALA A 36 -1.05 2.83 -3.60
CA ALA A 36 -0.45 2.29 -2.38
C ALA A 36 0.19 3.37 -1.51
N TRP A 37 0.88 4.34 -2.15
CA TRP A 37 1.48 5.48 -1.46
C TRP A 37 0.42 6.37 -0.80
N GLN A 38 -0.65 6.70 -1.53
CA GLN A 38 -1.73 7.53 -0.99
C GLN A 38 -2.42 6.85 0.20
N ARG A 39 -2.71 5.54 0.11
CA ARG A 39 -3.29 4.77 1.22
C ARG A 39 -2.40 4.78 2.46
N MET A 40 -1.10 4.58 2.27
CA MET A 40 -0.13 4.63 3.36
C MET A 40 -0.11 6.00 4.04
N LEU A 41 -0.10 7.10 3.27
CA LEU A 41 -0.15 8.46 3.82
C LEU A 41 -1.45 8.71 4.58
N THR A 42 -2.61 8.31 4.04
CA THR A 42 -3.90 8.43 4.72
C THR A 42 -3.94 7.61 6.01
N TRP A 43 -3.32 6.42 6.02
CA TRP A 43 -3.17 5.64 7.25
C TRP A 43 -2.34 6.40 8.28
N PHE A 44 -1.19 6.97 7.89
CA PHE A 44 -0.39 7.78 8.80
C PHE A 44 -1.12 9.03 9.29
N GLU A 45 -1.85 9.73 8.43
CA GLU A 45 -2.68 10.86 8.85
C GLU A 45 -3.67 10.45 9.96
N LYS A 46 -4.35 9.31 9.80
CA LYS A 46 -5.32 8.81 10.79
C LYS A 46 -4.72 8.59 12.18
N TYR A 47 -3.46 8.15 12.29
CA TYR A 47 -2.88 7.75 13.58
C TYR A 47 -1.72 8.61 14.08
N LEU A 48 -1.14 9.45 13.21
CA LEU A 48 0.03 10.27 13.51
C LEU A 48 -0.24 11.78 13.35
N ALA A 49 -1.38 12.19 12.80
CA ALA A 49 -1.74 13.61 12.80
C ALA A 49 -2.01 14.07 14.25
N SER A 50 -1.26 15.09 14.67
CA SER A 50 -1.36 15.75 15.99
C SER A 50 -2.45 16.82 16.02
#